data_AF-A0A7C1WV97-F1
#
_entry.id   AF-A0A7C1WV97-F1
#
_cell.length_a   1.000
_cell.length_b   1.000
_cell.length_c   1.000
_cell.angle_alpha   90.00
_cell.angle_beta   90.00
_cell.angle_gamma   90.00
#
_symmetry.space_group_name_H-M   'P 1'
#
loop_
_entity.id
_entity.type
_entity.pdbx_description
1 polymer ?
#
loop_
_entity_poly.entity_id
_entity_poly.type
_entity_poly.pdbx_seq_one_letter_code
_entity_poly.pdbx_strand_id
1 'polypeptide(L)'
;MKNLLRSFIPQSSNTHPVEWWRAAIGACLGIFVSAVFCRELYGIDITLHLLGPVGASAVLLFAVSTGALAQPWSILGSYLIAALVALLSIRLFGNTINAASLAVCSSILLMCVFRCLHPPAAAVAICIVTSKNELSPLGLYVLGPVMLNAVCLLVGALIYNNLTRVRYPKAQASELPATEQPPLNNDGFKTEDLDKALEEMGEFVDVSREDLEEILHKTEEHALRRNRSDIDAARTLSRSTESLSLEHSMADAMKMLARNDSNYLPVLDGDKKVVGIITLVK
;
A
#
# COMPACT_ATOMS: atom_id res chain seq x y z
N MET A 1 14.81 -17.03 -19.28
CA MET A 1 14.61 -15.94 -20.26
C MET A 1 13.13 -15.53 -20.40
N LYS A 2 12.17 -16.46 -20.56
CA LYS A 2 10.73 -16.13 -20.62
C LYS A 2 10.18 -15.42 -19.36
N ASN A 3 10.62 -15.80 -18.15
CA ASN A 3 10.21 -15.11 -16.91
C ASN A 3 10.80 -13.71 -16.78
N LEU A 4 12.03 -13.49 -17.28
CA LEU A 4 12.67 -12.18 -17.30
C LEU A 4 11.94 -11.22 -18.24
N LEU A 5 11.53 -11.71 -19.42
CA LEU A 5 10.72 -10.93 -20.38
C LEU A 5 9.33 -10.60 -19.85
N ARG A 6 8.70 -11.51 -19.09
CA ARG A 6 7.41 -11.24 -18.41
C ARG A 6 7.52 -10.18 -17.33
N SER A 7 8.68 -10.04 -16.66
CA SER A 7 8.91 -8.99 -15.66
C SER A 7 8.96 -7.56 -16.23
N PHE A 8 9.15 -7.39 -17.55
CA PHE A 8 9.16 -6.05 -18.17
C PHE A 8 7.75 -5.52 -18.47
N ILE A 9 6.72 -6.38 -18.45
CA ILE A 9 5.35 -5.97 -18.69
C ILE A 9 4.70 -5.82 -17.31
N PRO A 10 4.27 -4.60 -16.91
CA PRO A 10 3.55 -4.42 -15.67
C PRO A 10 2.22 -5.19 -15.75
N GLN A 11 1.77 -5.70 -14.61
CA GLN A 11 0.41 -6.25 -14.52
C GLN A 11 -0.61 -5.17 -14.88
N SER A 12 -1.70 -5.58 -15.53
CA SER A 12 -2.77 -4.67 -15.88
C SER A 12 -3.35 -4.02 -14.62
N SER A 13 -3.32 -2.69 -14.56
CA SER A 13 -4.07 -1.96 -13.55
C SER A 13 -5.57 -2.31 -13.70
N ASN A 14 -6.21 -2.73 -12.61
CA ASN A 14 -7.63 -3.15 -12.62
C ASN A 14 -8.59 -1.95 -12.68
N THR A 15 -8.31 -0.98 -13.55
CA THR A 15 -9.04 0.29 -13.66
C THR A 15 -9.87 0.33 -14.92
N HIS A 16 -11.11 0.81 -14.80
CA HIS A 16 -12.04 0.89 -15.92
C HIS A 16 -11.60 1.97 -16.93
N PRO A 17 -11.79 1.81 -18.26
CA PRO A 17 -11.34 2.81 -19.26
C PRO A 17 -11.87 4.24 -19.05
N VAL A 18 -13.01 4.37 -18.39
CA VAL A 18 -13.61 5.67 -18.01
C VAL A 18 -12.70 6.43 -17.03
N GLU A 19 -12.04 5.72 -16.12
CA GLU A 19 -11.10 6.29 -15.16
C GLU A 19 -9.85 6.85 -15.85
N TRP A 20 -9.39 6.24 -16.94
CA TRP A 20 -8.25 6.74 -17.71
C TRP A 20 -8.55 8.09 -18.37
N TRP A 21 -9.72 8.21 -19.00
CA TRP A 21 -10.17 9.46 -19.59
C TRP A 21 -10.39 10.55 -18.55
N ARG A 22 -11.00 10.19 -17.42
CA ARG A 22 -11.16 11.09 -16.27
C ARG A 22 -9.80 11.60 -15.78
N ALA A 23 -8.86 10.70 -15.51
CA ALA A 23 -7.52 11.07 -15.08
C ALA A 23 -6.79 11.96 -16.09
N ALA A 24 -6.87 11.64 -17.39
CA ALA A 24 -6.24 12.41 -18.45
C ALA A 24 -6.82 13.84 -18.57
N ILE A 25 -8.15 13.97 -18.50
CA ILE A 25 -8.83 15.27 -18.53
C ILE A 25 -8.47 16.09 -17.29
N GLY A 26 -8.50 15.47 -16.11
CA GLY A 26 -8.10 16.11 -14.85
C GLY A 26 -6.65 16.62 -14.89
N ALA A 27 -5.72 15.78 -15.34
CA ALA A 27 -4.32 16.14 -15.48
C ALA A 27 -4.11 17.28 -16.50
N CYS A 28 -4.77 17.20 -17.66
CA CYS A 28 -4.69 18.24 -18.68
C CYS A 28 -5.17 19.60 -18.12
N LEU A 29 -6.34 19.61 -17.46
CA LEU A 29 -6.89 20.83 -16.87
C LEU A 29 -6.02 21.36 -15.74
N GLY A 30 -5.54 20.50 -14.85
CA GLY A 30 -4.68 20.86 -13.73
C GLY A 30 -3.36 21.50 -14.20
N ILE A 31 -2.69 20.87 -15.18
CA ILE A 31 -1.47 21.41 -15.78
C ILE A 31 -1.76 22.74 -16.47
N PHE A 32 -2.82 22.82 -17.28
CA PHE A 32 -3.16 24.02 -18.02
C PHE A 32 -3.41 25.21 -17.08
N VAL A 33 -4.24 25.02 -16.06
CA VAL A 33 -4.52 26.06 -15.06
C VAL A 33 -3.24 26.46 -14.33
N SER A 34 -2.49 25.50 -13.80
CA SER A 34 -1.24 25.78 -13.07
C SER A 34 -0.23 26.55 -13.94
N ALA A 35 -0.05 26.14 -15.20
CA ALA A 35 0.86 26.78 -16.13
C ALA A 35 0.41 28.19 -16.52
N VAL A 36 -0.90 28.43 -16.72
CA VAL A 36 -1.41 29.79 -17.00
C VAL A 36 -1.17 30.71 -15.80
N PHE A 37 -1.51 30.29 -14.58
CA PHE A 37 -1.26 31.10 -13.39
C PHE A 37 0.22 31.39 -13.17
N CYS A 38 1.09 30.39 -13.36
CA CYS A 38 2.53 30.56 -13.26
C CYS A 38 3.07 31.51 -14.34
N ARG A 39 2.57 31.42 -15.58
CA ARG A 39 2.96 32.29 -16.68
C ARG A 39 2.58 33.75 -16.41
N GLU A 40 1.36 34.01 -15.95
CA GLU A 40 0.91 35.39 -15.70
C GLU A 40 1.67 36.06 -14.55
N LEU A 41 2.09 35.30 -13.54
CA LEU A 41 2.77 35.85 -12.36
C LEU A 41 4.30 35.89 -12.46
N TYR A 42 4.90 34.90 -13.14
CA TYR A 42 6.36 34.70 -13.17
C TYR A 42 6.95 34.67 -14.59
N GLY A 43 6.12 34.71 -15.63
CA GLY A 43 6.57 34.68 -17.02
C GLY A 43 6.69 33.27 -17.60
N ILE A 44 6.85 33.21 -18.93
CA ILE A 44 6.85 31.96 -19.70
C ILE A 44 8.10 31.12 -19.46
N ASP A 45 9.28 31.74 -19.35
CA ASP A 45 10.56 31.03 -19.23
C ASP A 45 10.64 30.22 -17.94
N ILE A 46 10.26 30.82 -16.80
CA ILE A 46 10.16 30.13 -15.51
C ILE A 46 9.16 28.98 -15.58
N THR A 47 8.00 29.23 -16.20
CA THR A 47 6.92 28.24 -16.31
C THR A 47 7.37 27.02 -17.10
N LEU A 48 8.06 27.21 -18.23
CA LEU A 48 8.55 26.12 -19.08
C LEU A 48 9.56 25.22 -18.36
N HIS A 49 10.42 25.79 -17.51
CA HIS A 49 11.38 25.01 -16.72
C HIS A 49 10.72 24.15 -15.65
N LEU A 50 9.57 24.56 -15.11
CA LEU A 50 8.83 23.82 -14.08
C LEU A 50 7.76 22.88 -14.66
N LEU A 51 7.42 23.01 -15.95
CA LEU A 51 6.31 22.29 -16.56
C LEU A 51 6.49 20.76 -16.54
N GLY A 52 7.72 20.27 -16.69
CA GLY A 52 8.03 18.83 -16.63
C GLY A 52 7.64 18.21 -15.27
N PRO A 53 8.21 18.70 -14.14
CA PRO A 53 7.81 18.27 -12.81
C PRO A 53 6.32 18.44 -12.52
N VAL A 54 5.71 19.56 -12.94
CA VAL A 54 4.27 19.83 -12.79
C VAL A 54 3.43 18.78 -13.52
N GLY A 55 3.83 18.43 -14.74
CA GLY A 55 3.18 17.37 -15.52
C GLY A 55 3.22 16.02 -14.82
N ALA A 56 4.39 15.63 -14.30
CA ALA A 56 4.55 14.39 -13.54
C ALA A 56 3.73 14.38 -12.24
N SER A 57 3.66 15.51 -11.52
CA SER A 57 2.79 15.66 -10.35
C SER A 57 1.31 15.54 -10.71
N ALA A 58 0.88 16.13 -11.82
CA ALA A 58 -0.51 15.99 -12.27
C ALA A 58 -0.86 14.53 -12.53
N VAL A 59 0.00 13.76 -13.20
CA VAL A 59 -0.25 12.32 -13.39
C VAL A 59 -0.48 11.61 -12.06
N LEU A 60 0.34 11.86 -11.04
CA LEU A 60 0.14 11.25 -9.72
C LEU A 60 -1.16 11.72 -9.06
N LEU A 61 -1.47 13.02 -9.09
CA LEU A 61 -2.63 13.58 -8.40
C LEU A 61 -3.97 13.20 -9.04
N PHE A 62 -4.01 12.92 -10.35
CA PHE A 62 -5.25 12.62 -11.08
C PHE A 62 -5.39 11.14 -11.46
N ALA A 63 -4.30 10.44 -11.79
CA ALA A 63 -4.33 9.02 -12.15
C ALA A 63 -4.14 8.10 -10.94
N VAL A 64 -3.32 8.50 -9.95
CA VAL A 64 -3.00 7.71 -8.74
C VAL A 64 -3.37 8.51 -7.47
N SER A 65 -4.52 9.19 -7.53
CA SER A 65 -4.99 10.11 -6.48
C SER A 65 -5.14 9.46 -5.09
N THR A 66 -5.23 8.14 -5.06
CA THR A 66 -5.52 7.31 -3.87
C THR A 66 -4.25 6.89 -3.14
N GLY A 67 -3.08 7.01 -3.79
CA GLY A 67 -1.79 6.63 -3.25
C GLY A 67 -1.25 7.61 -2.21
N ALA A 68 -0.38 7.12 -1.32
CA ALA A 68 0.29 7.95 -0.31
C ALA A 68 1.12 9.10 -0.93
N LEU A 69 1.63 8.90 -2.15
CA LEU A 69 2.43 9.87 -2.90
C LEU A 69 1.61 11.07 -3.40
N ALA A 70 0.29 10.92 -3.54
CA ALA A 70 -0.62 11.98 -3.97
C ALA A 70 -1.20 12.78 -2.80
N GLN A 71 -0.91 12.41 -1.54
CA GLN A 71 -1.44 13.12 -0.37
C GLN A 71 -0.99 14.61 -0.35
N PRO A 72 -1.81 15.53 0.19
CA PRO A 72 -1.50 16.97 0.22
C PRO A 72 -0.14 17.30 0.83
N TRP A 73 0.23 16.60 1.91
CA TRP A 73 1.54 16.77 2.55
C TRP A 73 2.70 16.32 1.66
N SER A 74 2.52 15.24 0.89
CA SER A 74 3.53 14.71 -0.01
C SER A 74 3.92 15.73 -1.07
N ILE A 75 2.97 16.41 -1.72
CA ILE A 75 3.29 17.44 -2.74
C ILE A 75 3.84 18.73 -2.12
N LEU A 76 3.19 19.29 -1.09
CA LEU A 76 3.60 20.57 -0.51
C LEU A 76 4.98 20.47 0.18
N GLY A 77 5.16 19.45 1.03
CA GLY A 77 6.40 19.26 1.77
C GLY A 77 7.58 18.93 0.86
N SER A 78 7.38 18.05 -0.13
CA SER A 78 8.45 17.66 -1.06
C SER A 78 8.93 18.83 -1.92
N TYR A 79 8.03 19.62 -2.50
CA TYR A 79 8.41 20.74 -3.36
C TYR A 79 9.17 21.81 -2.57
N LEU A 80 8.78 22.04 -1.30
CA LEU A 80 9.47 22.98 -0.42
C LEU A 80 10.87 22.49 -0.09
N ILE A 81 11.00 21.23 0.34
CA ILE A 81 12.30 20.61 0.63
C ILE A 81 13.19 20.62 -0.60
N ALA A 82 12.68 20.20 -1.75
CA ALA A 82 13.43 20.16 -3.01
C ALA A 82 13.97 21.54 -3.41
N ALA A 83 13.14 22.59 -3.30
CA ALA A 83 13.56 23.94 -3.61
C ALA A 83 14.65 24.44 -2.66
N LEU A 84 14.49 24.23 -1.34
CA LEU A 84 15.47 24.65 -0.34
C LEU A 84 16.80 23.90 -0.49
N VAL A 85 16.75 22.59 -0.71
CA VAL A 85 17.93 21.75 -0.92
C VAL A 85 18.64 22.14 -2.22
N ALA A 86 17.90 22.40 -3.31
CA ALA A 86 18.48 22.87 -4.56
C ALA A 86 19.22 24.21 -4.39
N LEU A 87 18.61 25.18 -3.70
CA LEU A 87 19.26 26.46 -3.41
C LEU A 87 20.51 26.28 -2.55
N LEU A 88 20.48 25.39 -1.56
CA LEU A 88 21.65 25.07 -0.75
C LEU A 88 22.78 24.44 -1.59
N SER A 89 22.44 23.49 -2.46
CA SER A 89 23.40 22.86 -3.37
C SER A 89 24.04 23.86 -4.34
N ILE A 90 23.25 24.80 -4.88
CA ILE A 90 23.78 25.88 -5.74
C ILE A 90 24.77 26.76 -4.96
N ARG A 91 24.47 27.07 -3.69
CA ARG A 91 25.36 27.89 -2.85
C ARG A 91 26.69 27.19 -2.56
N LEU A 92 26.68 25.87 -2.39
CA LEU A 92 27.87 25.10 -2.03
C LEU A 92 28.70 24.66 -3.25
N PHE A 93 28.05 24.32 -4.37
CA PHE A 93 28.68 23.63 -5.49
C PHE A 93 28.39 24.30 -6.86
N GLY A 94 27.66 25.41 -6.87
CA GLY A 94 27.25 26.11 -8.09
C GLY A 94 26.23 25.33 -8.93
N ASN A 95 26.02 25.79 -10.16
CA ASN A 95 25.12 25.17 -11.15
C ASN A 95 25.85 24.04 -11.89
N THR A 96 26.20 22.96 -11.19
CA THR A 96 26.89 21.79 -11.77
C THR A 96 26.02 20.54 -11.72
N ILE A 97 26.33 19.56 -12.59
CA ILE A 97 25.66 18.25 -12.57
C ILE A 97 25.85 17.56 -11.21
N ASN A 98 27.04 17.69 -10.61
CA ASN A 98 27.32 17.14 -9.28
C ASN A 98 26.44 17.77 -8.20
N ALA A 99 26.22 19.09 -8.26
CA ALA A 99 25.30 19.79 -7.36
C ALA A 99 23.86 19.30 -7.53
N ALA A 100 23.41 19.05 -8.77
CA ALA A 100 22.07 18.55 -9.06
C ALA A 100 21.88 17.13 -8.51
N SER A 101 22.85 16.23 -8.73
CA SER A 101 22.83 14.86 -8.19
C SER A 101 22.80 14.85 -6.66
N LEU A 102 23.59 15.70 -6.02
CA LEU A 102 23.61 15.82 -4.55
C LEU A 102 22.30 16.42 -4.03
N ALA A 103 21.73 17.40 -4.72
CA ALA A 103 20.43 17.99 -4.39
C ALA A 103 19.32 16.94 -4.45
N VAL A 104 19.29 16.11 -5.49
CA VAL A 104 18.31 15.02 -5.64
C VAL A 104 18.46 14.00 -4.52
N CYS A 105 19.68 13.51 -4.28
CA CYS A 105 19.95 12.54 -3.22
C CYS A 105 19.50 13.06 -1.84
N SER A 106 19.90 14.29 -1.50
CA SER A 106 19.55 14.91 -0.22
C SER A 106 18.04 15.19 -0.11
N SER A 107 17.41 15.60 -1.21
CA SER A 107 15.96 15.84 -1.26
C SER A 107 15.18 14.55 -1.01
N ILE A 108 15.55 13.44 -1.63
CA ILE A 108 14.90 12.14 -1.43
C ILE A 108 15.03 11.69 0.03
N LEU A 109 16.25 11.76 0.60
CA LEU A 109 16.47 11.39 2.00
C LEU A 109 15.61 12.22 2.95
N LEU A 110 15.57 13.55 2.76
CA LEU A 110 14.75 14.44 3.58
C LEU A 110 13.26 14.16 3.38
N MET A 111 12.79 13.92 2.16
CA MET A 111 11.40 13.55 1.91
C MET A 111 10.99 12.27 2.63
N CYS A 112 11.88 11.26 2.68
CA CYS A 112 11.65 10.04 3.46
C CYS A 112 11.56 10.33 4.97
N VAL A 113 12.46 11.15 5.50
CA VAL A 113 12.47 11.56 6.93
C VAL A 113 11.18 12.33 7.28
N PHE A 114 10.77 13.28 6.45
CA PHE A 114 9.56 14.10 6.67
C PHE A 114 8.26 13.41 6.21
N ARG A 115 8.35 12.17 5.71
CA ARG A 115 7.21 11.35 5.23
C ARG A 115 6.38 12.08 4.16
N CYS A 116 7.04 12.84 3.31
CA CYS A 116 6.44 13.60 2.22
C CYS A 116 7.08 13.21 0.89
N LEU A 117 7.19 11.91 0.62
CA LEU A 117 7.78 11.44 -0.63
C LEU A 117 6.86 11.75 -1.81
N HIS A 118 7.35 12.54 -2.76
CA HIS A 118 6.67 12.84 -4.01
C HIS A 118 7.72 12.97 -5.12
N PRO A 119 7.94 11.91 -5.91
CA PRO A 119 9.06 11.81 -6.86
C PRO A 119 9.23 13.01 -7.81
N PRO A 120 8.17 13.67 -8.33
CA PRO A 120 8.33 14.86 -9.17
C PRO A 120 9.13 16.00 -8.54
N ALA A 121 9.15 16.10 -7.20
CA ALA A 121 9.92 17.11 -6.51
C ALA A 121 11.45 16.95 -6.70
N ALA A 122 11.95 15.72 -6.92
CA ALA A 122 13.34 15.53 -7.30
C ALA A 122 13.67 16.20 -8.64
N ALA A 123 12.74 16.15 -9.60
CA ALA A 123 12.88 16.86 -10.88
C ALA A 123 12.83 18.39 -10.70
N VAL A 124 12.01 18.90 -9.76
CA VAL A 124 12.04 20.33 -9.39
C VAL A 124 13.45 20.74 -8.92
N ALA A 125 14.08 19.95 -8.04
CA ALA A 125 15.43 20.23 -7.57
C ALA A 125 16.44 20.29 -8.73
N ILE A 126 16.35 19.35 -9.68
CA ILE A 126 17.18 19.36 -10.91
C ILE A 126 16.95 20.64 -11.70
N CYS A 127 15.69 21.00 -11.99
CA CYS A 127 15.37 22.19 -12.78
C CYS A 127 15.94 23.47 -12.14
N ILE A 128 15.85 23.61 -10.82
CA ILE A 128 16.38 24.78 -10.11
C ILE A 128 17.91 24.85 -10.20
N VAL A 129 18.61 23.72 -10.04
CA VAL A 129 20.09 23.68 -10.10
C VAL A 129 20.60 23.91 -11.53
N THR A 130 19.95 23.34 -12.54
CA THR A 130 20.42 23.39 -13.94
C THR A 130 20.00 24.67 -14.67
N SER A 131 18.90 25.30 -14.28
CA SER A 131 18.44 26.55 -14.88
C SER A 131 19.19 27.76 -14.31
N LYS A 132 20.42 27.96 -14.82
CA LYS A 132 21.35 29.00 -14.38
C LYS A 132 20.85 30.42 -14.61
N ASN A 133 20.06 30.64 -15.65
CA ASN A 133 19.64 31.99 -16.07
C ASN A 133 18.23 32.36 -15.61
N GLU A 134 17.33 31.38 -15.42
CA GLU A 134 15.94 31.65 -15.07
C GLU A 134 15.64 31.39 -13.59
N LEU A 135 15.83 30.14 -13.12
CA LEU A 135 15.42 29.76 -11.76
C LEU A 135 16.49 30.05 -10.70
N SER A 136 17.76 29.74 -10.98
CA SER A 136 18.85 29.90 -10.03
C SER A 136 19.05 31.35 -9.55
N PRO A 137 18.94 32.39 -10.40
CA PRO A 137 19.15 33.77 -9.98
C PRO A 137 18.05 34.30 -9.03
N LEU A 138 16.86 33.68 -9.03
CA LEU A 138 15.75 34.07 -8.15
C LEU A 138 16.09 33.84 -6.67
N GLY A 139 17.04 32.95 -6.36
CA GLY A 139 17.34 32.58 -4.98
C GLY A 139 16.08 32.11 -4.26
N LEU A 140 15.79 32.67 -3.09
CA LEU A 140 14.58 32.32 -2.31
C LEU A 140 13.27 32.63 -3.03
N TYR A 141 13.24 33.58 -3.99
CA TYR A 141 12.03 33.88 -4.75
C TYR A 141 11.57 32.71 -5.63
N VAL A 142 12.43 31.70 -5.89
CA VAL A 142 12.07 30.47 -6.62
C VAL A 142 11.00 29.66 -5.88
N LEU A 143 10.87 29.81 -4.55
CA LEU A 143 9.78 29.17 -3.81
C LEU A 143 8.41 29.63 -4.30
N GLY A 144 8.28 30.88 -4.77
CA GLY A 144 7.05 31.43 -5.31
C GLY A 144 6.44 30.59 -6.44
N PRO A 145 7.08 30.50 -7.63
CA PRO A 145 6.55 29.72 -8.74
C PRO A 145 6.45 28.22 -8.43
N VAL A 146 7.37 27.66 -7.62
CA VAL A 146 7.34 26.24 -7.25
C VAL A 146 6.13 25.92 -6.37
N MET A 147 5.91 26.70 -5.30
CA MET A 147 4.78 26.52 -4.39
C MET A 147 3.45 26.88 -5.05
N LEU A 148 3.43 27.90 -5.92
CA LEU A 148 2.24 28.24 -6.71
C LEU A 148 1.78 27.02 -7.51
N ASN A 149 2.69 26.37 -8.25
CA ASN A 149 2.34 25.19 -9.02
C ASN A 149 1.86 24.03 -8.14
N ALA A 150 2.53 23.77 -7.01
CA ALA A 150 2.12 22.74 -6.06
C ALA A 150 0.70 22.98 -5.52
N VAL A 151 0.39 24.22 -5.12
CA VAL A 151 -0.91 24.61 -4.58
C VAL A 151 -1.98 24.60 -5.68
N CYS A 152 -1.71 25.13 -6.87
CA CYS A 152 -2.64 25.11 -8.00
C CYS A 152 -3.03 23.68 -8.38
N LEU A 153 -2.05 22.77 -8.51
CA LEU A 153 -2.33 21.36 -8.79
C LEU A 153 -3.10 20.68 -7.66
N LEU A 154 -2.71 20.93 -6.41
CA LEU A 154 -3.38 20.34 -5.25
C LEU A 154 -4.84 20.78 -5.17
N VAL A 155 -5.11 22.09 -5.30
CA VAL A 155 -6.48 22.63 -5.31
C VAL A 155 -7.26 22.08 -6.50
N GLY A 156 -6.65 22.01 -7.68
CA GLY A 156 -7.24 21.40 -8.86
C GLY A 156 -7.62 19.94 -8.64
N ALA A 157 -6.74 19.15 -8.02
CA ALA A 157 -6.99 17.74 -7.70
C ALA A 157 -8.06 17.58 -6.62
N LEU A 158 -8.07 18.43 -5.58
CA LEU A 158 -9.12 18.47 -4.55
C LEU A 158 -10.49 18.73 -5.16
N ILE A 159 -10.60 19.71 -6.07
CA ILE A 159 -11.87 20.04 -6.71
C ILE A 159 -12.27 18.92 -7.68
N TYR A 160 -11.40 18.57 -8.60
CA TYR A 160 -11.71 17.64 -9.69
C TYR A 160 -12.02 16.23 -9.18
N ASN A 161 -11.16 15.64 -8.33
CA ASN A 161 -11.34 14.27 -7.88
C ASN A 161 -12.64 14.13 -7.08
N ASN A 162 -12.92 15.07 -6.16
CA ASN A 162 -14.16 15.06 -5.38
C ASN A 162 -15.42 15.30 -6.24
N LEU A 163 -15.35 16.17 -7.26
CA LEU A 163 -16.46 16.33 -8.23
C LEU A 163 -16.72 15.07 -9.04
N THR A 164 -15.66 14.32 -9.36
CA THR A 164 -15.77 13.03 -10.03
C THR A 164 -16.02 11.85 -9.08
N ARG A 165 -16.42 12.13 -7.83
CA ARG A 165 -16.74 11.15 -6.77
C ARG A 165 -15.58 10.24 -6.35
N VAL A 166 -14.34 10.58 -6.68
CA VAL A 166 -13.14 9.94 -6.14
C VAL A 166 -12.73 10.70 -4.88
N ARG A 167 -12.85 10.05 -3.72
CA ARG A 167 -12.61 10.69 -2.43
C ARG A 167 -11.14 11.07 -2.27
N TYR A 168 -10.86 12.38 -2.23
CA TYR A 168 -9.51 12.91 -2.08
C TYR A 168 -9.49 14.16 -1.18
N PRO A 169 -8.63 14.23 -0.14
CA PRO A 169 -7.65 13.24 0.25
C PRO A 169 -8.29 12.06 1.00
N LYS A 170 -7.68 10.87 0.86
CA LYS A 170 -8.05 9.73 1.72
C LYS A 170 -7.54 9.98 3.13
N ALA A 171 -8.46 10.00 4.10
CA ALA A 171 -8.10 10.02 5.51
C ALA A 171 -7.33 8.73 5.84
N GLN A 172 -6.27 8.86 6.65
CA GLN A 172 -5.65 7.67 7.25
C GLN A 172 -6.71 6.96 8.07
N ALA A 173 -6.81 5.63 7.91
CA ALA A 173 -7.70 4.84 8.75
C ALA A 173 -7.28 5.09 10.20
N SER A 174 -8.17 5.74 10.96
CA SER A 174 -8.03 5.79 12.41
C SER A 174 -8.04 4.36 12.90
N GLU A 175 -7.13 3.99 13.81
CA GLU A 175 -7.19 2.71 14.51
C GLU A 175 -8.57 2.60 15.16
N LEU A 176 -9.47 1.86 14.50
CA LEU A 176 -10.74 1.50 15.11
C LEU A 176 -10.38 0.56 16.27
N PRO A 177 -10.93 0.77 17.47
CA PRO A 177 -10.73 -0.17 18.57
C PRO A 177 -11.09 -1.56 18.06
N ALA A 178 -10.17 -2.51 18.24
CA ALA A 178 -10.29 -3.88 17.78
C ALA A 178 -11.64 -4.43 18.25
N THR A 179 -12.63 -4.40 17.36
CA THR A 179 -13.88 -5.07 17.61
C THR A 179 -13.53 -6.55 17.53
N GLU A 180 -13.74 -7.29 18.60
CA GLU A 180 -13.62 -8.74 18.60
C GLU A 180 -14.60 -9.27 17.55
N GLN A 181 -14.10 -9.42 16.31
CA GLN A 181 -14.83 -10.06 15.25
C GLN A 181 -14.89 -11.55 15.61
N PRO A 182 -16.07 -12.18 15.48
CA PRO A 182 -16.20 -13.61 15.73
C PRO A 182 -15.16 -14.35 14.87
N PRO A 183 -14.61 -15.48 15.36
CA PRO A 183 -13.61 -16.22 14.60
C PRO A 183 -14.16 -16.50 13.20
N LEU A 184 -13.49 -15.92 12.19
CA LEU A 184 -13.73 -16.24 10.79
C LEU A 184 -13.69 -17.76 10.66
N ASN A 185 -14.69 -18.32 9.97
CA ASN A 185 -14.68 -19.75 9.65
C ASN A 185 -13.35 -20.10 9.00
N ASN A 186 -12.76 -21.22 9.41
CA ASN A 186 -11.42 -21.69 9.06
C ASN A 186 -11.17 -22.00 7.57
N ASP A 187 -12.12 -21.65 6.70
CA ASP A 187 -11.94 -21.74 5.26
C ASP A 187 -11.16 -20.49 4.83
N GLY A 188 -9.83 -20.61 4.77
CA GLY A 188 -8.96 -19.52 4.29
C GLY A 188 -9.40 -18.97 2.93
N PHE A 189 -8.95 -17.77 2.58
CA PHE A 189 -9.38 -17.13 1.33
C PHE A 189 -8.82 -17.86 0.10
N LYS A 190 -9.56 -17.88 -1.01
CA LYS A 190 -9.05 -18.34 -2.30
C LYS A 190 -8.59 -17.16 -3.15
N THR A 191 -7.65 -17.42 -4.05
CA THR A 191 -7.19 -16.39 -4.99
C THR A 191 -8.31 -15.83 -5.88
N GLU A 192 -9.35 -16.62 -6.18
CA GLU A 192 -10.54 -16.17 -6.91
C GLU A 192 -11.39 -15.16 -6.12
N ASP A 193 -11.38 -15.25 -4.78
CA ASP A 193 -12.10 -14.32 -3.92
C ASP A 193 -11.35 -12.97 -3.88
N LEU A 194 -10.02 -13.00 -3.93
CA LEU A 194 -9.18 -11.81 -4.05
C LEU A 194 -9.44 -11.08 -5.38
N ASP A 195 -9.57 -11.80 -6.49
CA ASP A 195 -9.84 -11.22 -7.80
C ASP A 195 -11.19 -10.48 -7.81
N LYS A 196 -12.24 -11.10 -7.26
CA LYS A 196 -13.57 -10.46 -7.15
C LYS A 196 -13.55 -9.23 -6.25
N ALA A 197 -12.82 -9.28 -5.14
CA ALA A 197 -12.68 -8.14 -4.24
C ALA A 197 -11.95 -6.97 -4.91
N LEU A 198 -10.91 -7.25 -5.70
CA LEU A 198 -10.19 -6.24 -6.47
C LEU A 198 -11.04 -5.63 -7.59
N GLU A 199 -11.88 -6.44 -8.25
CA GLU A 199 -12.85 -5.95 -9.25
C GLU A 199 -13.94 -5.08 -8.62
N GLU A 200 -14.50 -5.49 -7.48
CA GLU A 200 -15.54 -4.73 -6.78
C GLU A 200 -15.03 -3.41 -6.21
N MET A 201 -13.77 -3.38 -5.74
CA MET A 201 -13.15 -2.14 -5.28
C MET A 201 -13.03 -1.10 -6.39
N GLY A 202 -12.78 -1.52 -7.64
CA GLY A 202 -12.73 -0.64 -8.82
C GLY A 202 -11.73 0.53 -8.73
N GLU A 203 -10.78 0.46 -7.80
CA GLU A 203 -9.86 1.53 -7.44
C GLU A 203 -8.41 1.07 -7.60
N PHE A 204 -7.51 1.99 -7.95
CA PHE A 204 -6.09 1.68 -8.05
C PHE A 204 -5.50 1.36 -6.66
N VAL A 205 -5.03 0.11 -6.50
CA VAL A 205 -4.28 -0.38 -5.33
C VAL A 205 -2.80 -0.50 -5.72
N ASP A 206 -1.93 0.19 -5.00
CA ASP A 206 -0.48 0.23 -5.25
C ASP A 206 0.24 -0.98 -4.62
N VAL A 207 -0.23 -2.19 -4.90
CA VAL A 207 0.33 -3.47 -4.45
C VAL A 207 0.05 -4.51 -5.54
N SER A 208 1.04 -5.35 -5.89
CA SER A 208 0.82 -6.42 -6.86
C SER A 208 -0.14 -7.48 -6.32
N ARG A 209 -0.79 -8.23 -7.22
CA ARG A 209 -1.72 -9.30 -6.81
C ARG A 209 -1.02 -10.34 -5.95
N GLU A 210 0.20 -10.72 -6.31
CA GLU A 210 1.00 -11.71 -5.60
C GLU A 210 1.47 -11.19 -4.24
N ASP A 211 1.89 -9.93 -4.14
CA ASP A 211 2.26 -9.34 -2.85
C ASP A 211 1.05 -9.26 -1.91
N LEU A 212 -0.14 -8.95 -2.45
CA LEU A 212 -1.36 -8.89 -1.65
C LEU A 212 -1.80 -10.27 -1.16
N GLU A 213 -1.72 -11.29 -2.03
CA GLU A 213 -1.93 -12.70 -1.66
C GLU A 213 -0.92 -13.16 -0.60
N GLU A 214 0.36 -12.79 -0.74
CA GLU A 214 1.40 -13.10 0.26
C GLU A 214 1.13 -12.41 1.60
N ILE A 215 0.71 -11.15 1.60
CA ILE A 215 0.34 -10.41 2.81
C ILE A 215 -0.84 -11.09 3.51
N LEU A 216 -1.87 -11.48 2.76
CA LEU A 216 -3.06 -12.13 3.32
C LEU A 216 -2.69 -13.50 3.92
N HIS A 217 -1.91 -14.33 3.22
CA HIS A 217 -1.45 -15.62 3.77
C HIS A 217 -0.58 -15.47 5.01
N LYS A 218 0.34 -14.50 5.04
CA LYS A 218 1.12 -14.20 6.25
C LYS A 218 0.22 -13.74 7.39
N THR A 219 -0.82 -12.95 7.09
CA THR A 219 -1.80 -12.49 8.08
C THR A 219 -2.59 -13.66 8.67
N GLU A 220 -3.05 -14.61 7.84
CA GLU A 220 -3.70 -15.85 8.28
C GLU A 220 -2.77 -16.69 9.16
N GLU A 221 -1.50 -16.87 8.76
CA GLU A 221 -0.52 -17.60 9.56
C GLU A 221 -0.33 -16.96 10.94
N HIS A 222 -0.22 -15.63 11.00
CA HIS A 222 -0.12 -14.88 12.25
C HIS A 222 -1.40 -15.00 13.11
N ALA A 223 -2.58 -14.97 12.50
CA ALA A 223 -3.86 -15.15 13.18
C ALA A 223 -4.01 -16.57 13.77
N LEU A 224 -3.65 -17.60 13.00
CA LEU A 224 -3.64 -18.99 13.45
C LEU A 224 -2.66 -19.20 14.59
N ARG A 225 -1.46 -18.61 14.52
CA ARG A 225 -0.47 -18.67 15.61
C ARG A 225 -1.00 -18.04 16.90
N ARG A 226 -1.68 -16.89 16.81
CA ARG A 226 -2.31 -16.21 17.96
C ARG A 226 -3.40 -17.09 18.60
N ASN A 227 -4.25 -17.72 17.80
CA ASN A 227 -5.29 -18.61 18.33
C ASN A 227 -4.71 -19.93 18.87
N ARG A 228 -3.59 -20.42 18.35
CA ARG A 228 -2.97 -21.68 18.77
C ARG A 228 -2.39 -21.63 20.19
N SER A 229 -1.95 -20.46 20.66
CA SER A 229 -1.51 -20.27 22.05
C SER A 229 -2.67 -20.20 23.06
N ASP A 230 -3.90 -20.00 22.60
CA ASP A 230 -5.10 -19.83 23.44
C ASP A 230 -6.11 -20.98 23.30
N ILE A 231 -5.69 -22.10 22.66
CA ILE A 231 -6.52 -23.31 22.64
C ILE A 231 -6.44 -23.96 24.02
N ASP A 232 -7.41 -23.60 24.87
CA ASP A 232 -7.72 -24.39 26.06
C ASP A 232 -8.18 -25.77 25.59
N ALA A 233 -7.29 -26.77 25.68
CA ALA A 233 -7.59 -28.14 25.29
C ALA A 233 -8.90 -28.64 25.95
N ALA A 234 -9.24 -28.13 27.14
CA ALA A 234 -10.47 -28.46 27.86
C ALA A 234 -11.78 -28.00 27.16
N ARG A 235 -11.72 -27.00 26.26
CA ARG A 235 -12.86 -26.54 25.44
C ARG A 235 -13.00 -27.29 24.12
N THR A 236 -11.90 -27.78 23.56
CA THR A 236 -11.86 -28.46 22.25
C THR A 236 -11.98 -29.99 22.39
N LEU A 237 -11.67 -30.56 23.55
CA LEU A 237 -11.89 -31.97 23.87
C LEU A 237 -13.39 -32.29 23.85
N SER A 238 -13.83 -33.15 22.93
CA SER A 238 -15.14 -33.78 23.05
C SER A 238 -15.13 -34.61 24.33
N ARG A 239 -15.97 -34.26 25.31
CA ARG A 239 -16.02 -34.91 26.63
C ARG A 239 -16.62 -36.33 26.60
N SER A 240 -16.79 -36.91 25.42
CA SER A 240 -17.54 -38.14 25.19
C SER A 240 -16.74 -39.20 24.45
N THR A 241 -15.43 -39.29 24.71
CA THR A 241 -14.68 -40.49 24.34
C THR A 241 -14.86 -41.52 25.45
N GLU A 242 -15.70 -42.53 25.20
CA GLU A 242 -15.65 -43.76 25.98
C GLU A 242 -14.22 -44.30 25.96
N SER A 243 -13.79 -44.87 27.08
CA SER A 243 -12.42 -45.33 27.28
C SER A 243 -12.41 -46.79 27.71
N LEU A 244 -11.45 -47.57 27.23
CA LEU A 244 -11.29 -48.97 27.61
C LEU A 244 -10.40 -49.08 28.86
N SER A 245 -10.75 -49.92 29.83
CA SER A 245 -9.82 -50.32 30.90
C SER A 245 -9.09 -51.62 30.51
N LEU A 246 -7.90 -51.85 31.06
CA LEU A 246 -7.08 -53.06 30.85
C LEU A 246 -7.80 -54.39 31.18
N GLU A 247 -8.91 -54.33 31.91
CA GLU A 247 -9.74 -55.49 32.26
C GLU A 247 -10.74 -55.90 31.18
N HIS A 248 -10.97 -55.05 30.17
CA HIS A 248 -11.93 -55.33 29.10
C HIS A 248 -11.33 -56.24 28.03
N SER A 249 -12.15 -57.13 27.47
CA SER A 249 -11.72 -58.00 26.38
C SER A 249 -11.73 -57.28 25.02
N MET A 250 -11.04 -57.85 24.03
CA MET A 250 -11.10 -57.34 22.65
C MET A 250 -12.50 -57.39 22.04
N ALA A 251 -13.37 -58.31 22.49
CA ALA A 251 -14.76 -58.37 22.04
C ALA A 251 -15.56 -57.16 22.53
N ASP A 252 -15.27 -56.68 23.75
CA ASP A 252 -15.89 -55.48 24.32
C ASP A 252 -15.40 -54.22 23.60
N ALA A 253 -14.09 -54.15 23.30
CA ALA A 253 -13.51 -53.07 22.51
C ALA A 253 -14.15 -52.97 21.12
N MET A 254 -14.35 -54.09 20.43
CA MET A 254 -14.98 -54.12 19.11
C MET A 254 -16.45 -53.68 19.17
N LYS A 255 -17.17 -54.06 20.23
CA LYS A 255 -18.57 -53.67 20.45
C LYS A 255 -18.71 -52.18 20.78
N MET A 256 -17.76 -51.60 21.49
CA MET A 256 -17.70 -50.16 21.78
C MET A 256 -17.34 -49.34 20.53
N LEU A 257 -16.37 -49.82 19.72
CA LEU A 257 -16.04 -49.21 18.41
C LEU A 257 -17.22 -49.26 17.43
N ALA A 258 -17.99 -50.34 17.42
CA ALA A 258 -19.13 -50.49 16.53
C ALA A 258 -20.36 -49.64 16.94
N ARG A 259 -20.44 -49.22 18.21
CA ARG A 259 -21.55 -48.42 18.74
C ARG A 259 -21.36 -46.92 18.57
N ASN A 260 -20.11 -46.45 18.53
CA ASN A 260 -19.78 -45.04 18.39
C ASN A 260 -19.21 -44.75 17.00
N ASP A 261 -19.42 -43.53 16.50
CA ASP A 261 -18.89 -43.08 15.20
C ASP A 261 -17.39 -42.69 15.29
N SER A 262 -16.65 -43.34 16.20
CA SER A 262 -15.27 -43.02 16.55
C SER A 262 -14.32 -44.15 16.14
N ASN A 263 -13.30 -43.82 15.36
CA ASN A 263 -12.34 -44.80 14.85
C ASN A 263 -11.26 -45.22 15.88
N TYR A 264 -11.27 -44.67 17.09
CA TYR A 264 -10.27 -44.92 18.12
C TYR A 264 -10.86 -44.95 19.53
N LEU A 265 -10.32 -45.80 20.40
CA LEU A 265 -10.58 -45.85 21.84
C LEU A 265 -9.26 -45.69 22.62
N PRO A 266 -9.15 -44.70 23.51
CA PRO A 266 -8.04 -44.65 24.45
C PRO A 266 -8.19 -45.77 25.50
N VAL A 267 -7.08 -46.44 25.80
CA VAL A 267 -6.97 -47.42 26.89
C VAL A 267 -6.43 -46.68 28.11
N LEU A 268 -7.15 -46.76 29.22
CA LEU A 268 -6.80 -46.15 30.51
C LEU A 268 -6.35 -47.22 31.51
N ASP A 269 -5.41 -46.84 32.36
CA ASP A 269 -5.03 -47.60 33.55
C ASP A 269 -5.96 -47.27 34.75
N GLY A 270 -5.81 -47.97 35.88
CA GLY A 270 -6.59 -47.77 37.11
C GLY A 270 -6.57 -46.33 37.64
N ASP A 271 -5.48 -45.58 37.36
CA ASP A 271 -5.34 -44.16 37.70
C ASP A 271 -5.93 -43.20 36.65
N LYS A 272 -6.71 -43.70 35.67
CA LYS A 272 -7.28 -42.95 34.53
C LYS A 272 -6.24 -42.26 33.64
N LYS A 273 -5.01 -42.77 33.60
CA LYS A 273 -3.97 -42.31 32.67
C LYS A 273 -4.05 -43.09 31.36
N VAL A 274 -3.88 -42.41 30.23
CA VAL A 274 -3.82 -43.05 28.91
C VAL A 274 -2.55 -43.88 28.80
N VAL A 275 -2.71 -45.19 28.61
CA VAL A 275 -1.61 -46.15 28.43
C VAL A 275 -1.52 -46.68 27.00
N GLY A 276 -2.57 -46.51 26.20
CA GLY A 276 -2.59 -46.94 24.80
C GLY A 276 -3.79 -46.42 24.03
N ILE A 277 -3.84 -46.74 22.73
CA ILE A 277 -4.97 -46.41 21.85
C ILE A 277 -5.24 -47.64 20.98
N ILE A 278 -6.52 -48.02 20.88
CA ILE A 278 -6.98 -49.08 19.98
C ILE A 278 -7.72 -48.39 18.83
N THR A 279 -7.30 -48.66 17.61
CA THR A 279 -7.86 -48.04 16.40
C THR A 279 -8.48 -49.10 15.53
N LEU A 280 -9.68 -48.83 15.00
CA LEU A 280 -10.28 -49.66 13.97
C LEU A 280 -9.61 -49.35 12.63
N VAL A 281 -8.82 -50.28 12.12
CA VAL A 281 -8.26 -50.18 10.77
C VAL A 281 -9.27 -50.82 9.81
N LYS A 282 -9.86 -50.00 8.92
CA LYS A 282 -10.70 -50.48 7.82
C LYS A 282 -9.84 -51.02 6.67
#